data_AF-A0A166F2E8-F1
#
_entry.id   AF-A0A166F2E8-F1
#
_cell.length_a   1.000
_cell.length_b   1.000
_cell.length_c   1.000
_cell.angle_alpha   90.00
_cell.angle_beta   90.00
_cell.angle_gamma   90.00
#
_symmetry.space_group_name_H-M   'P 1'
#
loop_
_entity.id
_entity.type
_entity.pdbx_description
1 polymer ?
#
loop_
_entity_poly.entity_id
_entity_poly.type
_entity_poly.pdbx_seq_one_letter_code
_entity_poly.pdbx_strand_id
1 'polypeptide(L)'
;CVVQVCHDCRSSLMRSKIPRFSLRNGLYRGSLPHDLRDLTWVEEMCCAVYRTTAHVTRLFQDGLKVHGNTCAHDTNIVSTAEVLPRTPADVLGQLTVVFVGAGEIRPDVLQTMFRVRKEKVWRMLMWLKEHNAVYRKLQFSRSNLELYNDSLDVLPGIRESIIFD
;
A
#
# COMPACT_ATOMS: atom_id res chain seq x y z
N CYS A 1 -1.21 -1.10 -38.48
CA CYS A 1 -1.33 -0.92 -37.03
C CYS A 1 -2.02 0.42 -36.78
N VAL A 2 -3.28 0.43 -36.34
CA VAL A 2 -4.04 1.66 -36.09
C VAL A 2 -3.90 1.98 -34.61
N VAL A 3 -3.16 3.04 -34.28
CA VAL A 3 -3.02 3.48 -32.89
C VAL A 3 -4.20 4.39 -32.57
N GLN A 4 -5.12 3.93 -31.72
CA GLN A 4 -6.17 4.77 -31.18
C GLN A 4 -5.61 5.60 -30.02
N VAL A 5 -5.75 6.92 -30.11
CA VAL A 5 -5.35 7.87 -29.08
C VAL A 5 -6.55 8.72 -28.67
N CYS A 6 -6.66 9.04 -27.38
CA CYS A 6 -7.70 9.96 -26.92
C CYS A 6 -7.48 11.38 -27.49
N HIS A 7 -8.51 12.22 -27.41
CA HIS A 7 -8.48 13.59 -27.90
C HIS A 7 -7.30 14.41 -27.34
N ASP A 8 -7.00 14.27 -26.04
CA ASP A 8 -5.93 15.04 -25.39
C ASP A 8 -4.53 14.62 -25.82
N CYS A 9 -4.34 13.30 -25.98
CA CYS A 9 -3.09 12.76 -26.52
C CYS A 9 -2.90 13.20 -27.97
N ARG A 10 -3.95 13.11 -28.80
CA ARG A 10 -3.92 13.60 -30.19
C ARG A 10 -3.59 15.09 -30.26
N SER A 11 -4.25 15.91 -29.44
CA SER A 11 -4.03 17.35 -29.39
C SER A 11 -2.59 17.72 -28.98
N SER A 12 -2.00 16.95 -28.06
CA SER A 12 -0.60 17.13 -27.67
C SER A 12 0.35 16.75 -28.81
N LEU A 13 0.12 15.60 -29.45
CA LEU A 13 0.94 15.11 -30.56
C LEU A 13 0.89 16.04 -31.78
N MET A 14 -0.28 16.59 -32.10
CA MET A 14 -0.44 17.58 -33.19
C MET A 14 0.36 18.86 -32.95
N ARG A 15 0.66 19.19 -31.68
CA ARG A 15 1.51 20.33 -31.28
C ARG A 15 2.98 19.93 -31.10
N SER A 16 3.37 18.73 -31.57
CA SER A 16 4.70 18.13 -31.35
C SER A 16 5.11 18.07 -29.87
N LYS A 17 4.13 17.95 -28.96
CA LYS A 17 4.35 17.81 -27.52
C LYS A 17 4.08 16.37 -27.09
N ILE A 18 4.83 15.92 -26.08
CA ILE A 18 4.61 14.60 -25.47
C ILE A 18 3.33 14.66 -24.65
N PRO A 19 2.35 13.75 -24.87
CA PRO A 19 1.14 13.71 -24.05
C PRO A 19 1.47 13.57 -22.56
N ARG A 20 0.77 14.33 -21.71
CA ARG A 20 1.01 14.39 -20.26
C ARG A 20 1.07 13.02 -19.59
N PHE A 21 0.17 12.10 -19.98
CA PHE A 21 0.08 10.76 -19.40
C PHE A 21 0.74 9.66 -20.26
N SER A 22 1.62 10.04 -21.18
CA SER A 22 2.35 9.03 -21.96
C SER A 22 3.31 8.23 -21.08
N LEU A 23 3.48 6.95 -21.40
CA LEU A 23 4.46 6.08 -20.73
C LEU A 23 5.89 6.64 -20.80
N ARG A 24 6.18 7.45 -21.84
CA ARG A 24 7.48 8.13 -22.03
C ARG A 24 7.79 9.14 -20.92
N ASN A 25 6.78 9.67 -20.22
CA ASN A 25 6.98 10.63 -19.12
C ASN A 25 7.38 9.96 -17.79
N GLY A 26 8.05 8.80 -17.83
CA GLY A 26 8.41 8.05 -16.63
C GLY A 26 7.20 7.46 -15.88
N LEU A 27 6.05 7.35 -16.56
CA LEU A 27 4.83 6.76 -16.00
C LEU A 27 4.81 5.23 -16.15
N TYR A 28 5.68 4.67 -16.97
CA TYR A 28 5.91 3.23 -17.02
C TYR A 28 6.79 2.79 -15.86
N ARG A 29 6.26 1.96 -14.96
CA ARG A 29 6.98 1.43 -13.79
C ARG A 29 7.45 -0.02 -13.96
N GLY A 30 7.35 -0.57 -15.17
CA GLY A 30 7.71 -1.96 -15.43
C GLY A 30 6.63 -2.95 -15.03
N SER A 31 7.02 -4.22 -14.94
CA SER A 31 6.19 -5.32 -14.49
C SER A 31 6.79 -5.96 -13.25
N LEU A 32 5.95 -6.29 -12.27
CA LEU A 32 6.39 -6.92 -11.04
C LEU A 32 6.69 -8.42 -11.27
N PRO A 33 7.75 -8.97 -10.65
CA PRO A 33 8.01 -10.42 -10.58
C PRO A 33 6.78 -11.20 -10.08
N HIS A 34 6.57 -12.41 -10.61
CA HIS A 34 5.36 -13.21 -10.36
C HIS A 34 5.08 -13.42 -8.86
N ASP A 35 6.13 -13.67 -8.09
CA ASP A 35 6.13 -13.91 -6.64
C ASP A 35 5.83 -12.69 -5.77
N LEU A 36 5.80 -11.49 -6.37
CA LEU A 36 5.46 -10.24 -5.70
C LEU A 36 4.06 -9.71 -6.11
N ARG A 37 3.40 -10.33 -7.10
CA ARG A 37 2.10 -9.84 -7.63
C ARG A 37 0.95 -9.98 -6.65
N ASP A 38 1.04 -10.89 -5.69
CA ASP A 38 0.06 -11.14 -4.63
C ASP A 38 0.43 -10.41 -3.32
N LEU A 39 1.18 -9.30 -3.38
CA LEU A 39 1.37 -8.44 -2.21
C LEU A 39 0.01 -7.96 -1.68
N THR A 40 -0.17 -8.00 -0.36
CA THR A 40 -1.35 -7.41 0.28
C THR A 40 -1.18 -5.90 0.37
N TRP A 41 -2.28 -5.17 0.42
CA TRP A 41 -2.25 -3.71 0.57
C TRP A 41 -1.50 -3.26 1.85
N VAL A 42 -1.56 -4.04 2.94
CA VAL A 42 -0.78 -3.76 4.16
C VAL A 42 0.71 -3.98 3.93
N GLU A 43 1.10 -5.01 3.16
CA GLU A 43 2.50 -5.23 2.76
C GLU A 43 3.02 -4.09 1.87
N GLU A 44 2.17 -3.56 0.98
CA GLU A 44 2.47 -2.36 0.19
C GLU A 44 2.66 -1.13 1.08
N MET A 45 1.79 -0.93 2.09
CA MET A 45 1.95 0.14 3.07
C MET A 45 3.28 0.06 3.81
N CYS A 46 3.74 -1.16 4.16
CA CYS A 46 5.05 -1.36 4.80
C CYS A 46 6.20 -0.84 3.92
N CYS A 47 6.04 -0.89 2.59
CA CYS A 47 7.04 -0.43 1.62
C CYS A 47 6.90 1.05 1.23
N ALA A 48 5.83 1.74 1.65
CA ALA A 48 5.54 3.08 1.17
C ALA A 48 6.50 4.16 1.71
N VAL A 49 7.19 4.85 0.80
CA VAL A 49 8.08 5.99 1.08
C VAL A 49 7.27 7.20 1.54
N TYR A 50 6.32 7.62 0.71
CA TYR A 50 5.46 8.77 0.96
C TYR A 50 4.06 8.28 1.35
N ARG A 51 3.49 8.87 2.38
CA ARG A 51 2.11 8.63 2.78
C ARG A 51 1.38 9.96 2.91
N THR A 52 0.23 10.05 2.24
CA THR A 52 -0.65 11.23 2.23
C THR A 52 -2.10 10.85 2.50
N THR A 53 -2.35 9.60 2.94
CA THR A 53 -3.68 9.03 2.94
C THR A 53 -3.89 8.17 4.18
N ALA A 54 -4.98 8.44 4.90
CA ALA A 54 -5.48 7.60 5.97
C ALA A 54 -6.48 6.59 5.38
N HIS A 55 -6.36 5.32 5.77
CA HIS A 55 -7.22 4.25 5.27
C HIS A 55 -8.27 3.88 6.31
N VAL A 56 -9.54 4.14 6.01
CA VAL A 56 -10.67 3.70 6.84
C VAL A 56 -11.30 2.47 6.21
N THR A 57 -11.15 1.32 6.87
CA THR A 57 -11.68 0.04 6.42
C THR A 57 -12.92 -0.31 7.23
N ARG A 58 -14.09 -0.34 6.59
CA ARG A 58 -15.33 -0.83 7.22
C ARG A 58 -15.50 -2.32 6.97
N LEU A 59 -15.65 -3.08 8.05
CA LEU A 59 -15.90 -4.52 8.03
C LEU A 59 -17.33 -4.79 8.49
N PHE A 60 -18.09 -5.57 7.72
CA PHE A 60 -19.49 -5.89 8.02
C PHE A 60 -19.64 -7.36 8.43
N GLN A 61 -20.65 -7.65 9.24
CA GLN A 61 -20.94 -9.01 9.74
C GLN A 61 -21.41 -9.98 8.63
N ASP A 62 -22.14 -9.51 7.62
CA ASP A 62 -22.73 -10.34 6.55
C ASP A 62 -21.75 -10.76 5.43
N GLY A 63 -20.45 -10.74 5.70
CA GLY A 63 -19.38 -11.17 4.78
C GLY A 63 -18.33 -10.09 4.51
N LEU A 64 -17.35 -10.43 3.67
CA LEU A 64 -16.22 -9.55 3.33
C LEU A 64 -16.63 -8.41 2.38
N LYS A 65 -17.52 -7.52 2.82
CA LYS A 65 -17.83 -6.28 2.11
C LYS A 65 -16.91 -5.18 2.63
N VAL A 66 -15.71 -5.07 2.06
CA VAL A 66 -14.82 -3.96 2.37
C VAL A 66 -15.32 -2.72 1.62
N HIS A 67 -16.17 -1.91 2.27
CA HIS A 67 -16.40 -0.53 1.84
C HIS A 67 -15.34 0.35 2.50
N GLY A 68 -14.15 0.35 1.92
CA GLY A 68 -13.08 1.26 2.32
C GLY A 68 -13.35 2.65 1.76
N ASN A 69 -13.72 3.62 2.60
CA ASN A 69 -13.62 5.02 2.22
C ASN A 69 -12.16 5.41 2.37
N THR A 70 -11.44 5.53 1.26
CA THR A 70 -10.10 6.11 1.27
C THR A 70 -10.26 7.63 1.30
N CYS A 71 -10.21 8.20 2.50
CA CYS A 71 -10.26 9.64 2.68
C CYS A 71 -8.83 10.20 2.67
N ALA A 72 -8.45 10.85 1.57
CA ALA A 72 -7.24 11.66 1.53
C ALA A 72 -7.54 13.01 2.20
N HIS A 73 -7.44 13.07 3.53
CA HIS A 73 -7.41 14.35 4.24
C HIS A 73 -6.03 14.94 4.13
N ASP A 74 -5.96 16.27 4.03
CA ASP A 74 -4.71 17.04 4.04
C ASP A 74 -4.09 16.94 5.44
N THR A 75 -3.50 15.79 5.71
CA THR A 75 -2.77 15.55 6.94
C THR A 75 -1.45 16.27 6.70
N ASN A 76 -1.26 17.42 7.35
CA ASN A 76 -0.10 18.31 7.18
C ASN A 76 1.21 17.70 7.74
N ILE A 77 1.37 16.40 7.55
CA ILE A 77 2.47 15.55 7.98
C ILE A 77 2.77 14.66 6.77
N VAL A 78 3.53 15.18 5.81
CA VAL A 78 4.17 14.31 4.81
C VAL A 78 5.19 13.47 5.57
N SER A 79 4.75 12.34 6.11
CA SER A 79 5.66 11.38 6.73
C SER A 79 6.45 10.71 5.61
N THR A 80 7.67 11.19 5.38
CA THR A 80 8.61 10.56 4.44
C THR A 80 9.44 9.54 5.19
N ALA A 81 9.45 8.29 4.72
CA ALA A 81 10.27 7.26 5.32
C ALA A 81 11.72 7.45 4.89
N GLU A 82 12.62 7.58 5.86
CA GLU A 82 14.07 7.49 5.62
C GLU A 82 14.57 6.04 5.74
N VAL A 83 13.86 5.23 6.55
CA VAL A 83 14.15 3.81 6.80
C VAL A 83 12.92 2.97 6.44
N LEU A 84 13.13 1.89 5.69
CA LEU A 84 12.11 0.90 5.32
C LEU A 84 12.49 -0.52 5.76
N PRO A 85 11.52 -1.44 5.95
CA PRO A 85 10.08 -1.18 5.97
C PRO A 85 9.69 -0.27 7.14
N ARG A 86 8.52 0.34 7.00
CA ARG A 86 7.87 1.08 8.08
C ARG A 86 7.67 0.17 9.29
N THR A 87 7.60 0.74 10.49
CA THR A 87 7.31 -0.05 11.68
C THR A 87 5.82 -0.43 11.74
N PRO A 88 5.43 -1.47 12.52
CA PRO A 88 4.02 -1.77 12.75
C PRO A 88 3.24 -0.57 13.28
N ALA A 89 3.82 0.20 14.20
CA ALA A 89 3.22 1.41 14.75
C ALA A 89 2.97 2.47 13.66
N ASP A 90 3.91 2.68 12.74
CA ASP A 90 3.71 3.59 11.61
C ASP A 90 2.59 3.12 10.69
N VAL A 91 2.49 1.81 10.42
CA VAL A 91 1.41 1.24 9.60
C VAL A 91 0.07 1.43 10.30
N LEU A 92 -0.05 1.01 11.55
CA LEU A 92 -1.28 1.16 12.36
C LEU A 92 -1.74 2.60 12.48
N GLY A 93 -0.82 3.56 12.67
CA GLY A 93 -1.16 4.98 12.80
C GLY A 93 -1.80 5.61 11.56
N GLN A 94 -1.90 4.86 10.45
CA GLN A 94 -2.58 5.27 9.21
C GLN A 94 -3.77 4.38 8.86
N LEU A 95 -4.07 3.40 9.73
CA LEU A 95 -5.16 2.46 9.58
C LEU A 95 -6.23 2.75 10.63
N THR A 96 -7.46 2.84 10.16
CA THR A 96 -8.64 2.83 11.05
C THR A 96 -9.55 1.72 10.58
N VAL A 97 -9.78 0.74 11.45
CA VAL A 97 -10.69 -0.37 11.18
C VAL A 97 -11.97 -0.12 11.96
N VAL A 98 -13.08 0.02 11.24
CA VAL A 98 -14.41 0.16 11.84
C VAL A 98 -15.17 -1.12 11.57
N PHE A 99 -15.60 -1.80 12.62
CA PHE A 99 -16.48 -2.95 12.51
C PHE A 99 -17.92 -2.53 12.69
N VAL A 100 -18.76 -2.91 11.73
CA VAL A 100 -20.19 -2.60 11.70
C VAL A 100 -20.97 -3.91 11.84
N GLY A 101 -21.56 -4.14 13.02
CA GLY A 101 -22.32 -5.35 13.32
C GLY A 101 -22.41 -5.72 14.79
N ALA A 102 -23.36 -6.59 15.13
CA ALA A 102 -23.64 -7.00 16.51
C ALA A 102 -22.76 -8.18 17.00
N GLY A 103 -21.93 -8.76 16.13
CA GLY A 103 -21.11 -9.94 16.42
C GLY A 103 -19.63 -9.64 16.66
N GLU A 104 -18.86 -10.68 17.00
CA GLU A 104 -17.40 -10.59 17.04
C GLU A 104 -16.80 -10.65 15.62
N ILE A 105 -15.70 -9.94 15.42
CA ILE A 105 -14.95 -10.02 14.16
C ILE A 105 -14.34 -11.40 14.02
N ARG A 106 -14.57 -12.03 12.87
CA ARG A 106 -13.96 -13.32 12.59
C ARG A 106 -12.43 -13.17 12.43
N PRO A 107 -11.60 -13.96 13.14
CA PRO A 107 -10.14 -13.87 13.06
C PRO A 107 -9.57 -14.11 11.66
N ASP A 108 -10.23 -14.95 10.85
CA ASP A 108 -9.81 -15.29 9.47
C ASP A 108 -9.87 -14.07 8.54
N VAL A 109 -10.85 -13.20 8.74
CA VAL A 109 -11.03 -11.95 8.00
C VAL A 109 -9.87 -11.00 8.30
N LEU A 110 -9.51 -10.86 9.58
CA LEU A 110 -8.37 -10.03 9.98
C LEU A 110 -7.05 -10.59 9.44
N GLN A 111 -6.83 -11.90 9.51
CA GLN A 111 -5.64 -12.54 8.96
C GLN A 111 -5.55 -12.37 7.44
N THR A 112 -6.68 -12.40 6.72
CA THR A 112 -6.67 -12.25 5.26
C THR A 112 -6.27 -10.83 4.85
N MET A 113 -6.73 -9.81 5.57
CA MET A 113 -6.51 -8.41 5.20
C MET A 113 -5.28 -7.76 5.82
N PHE A 114 -4.93 -8.11 7.07
CA PHE A 114 -3.92 -7.41 7.87
C PHE A 114 -2.67 -8.24 8.18
N ARG A 115 -2.50 -9.37 7.49
CA ARG A 115 -1.27 -10.19 7.58
C ARG A 115 -0.13 -9.55 6.79
N VAL A 116 1.07 -9.61 7.37
CA VAL A 116 2.31 -9.12 6.77
C VAL A 116 3.33 -10.25 6.67
N ARG A 117 3.70 -10.65 5.45
CA ARG A 117 4.75 -11.66 5.21
C ARG A 117 6.12 -10.98 5.15
N LYS A 118 6.87 -11.03 6.25
CA LYS A 118 8.18 -10.37 6.42
C LYS A 118 9.13 -10.55 5.24
N GLU A 119 9.37 -11.79 4.81
CA GLU A 119 10.28 -12.08 3.71
C GLU A 119 9.77 -11.58 2.35
N LYS A 120 8.46 -11.47 2.17
CA LYS A 120 7.88 -10.90 0.95
C LYS A 120 8.08 -9.39 0.90
N VAL A 121 7.83 -8.71 2.02
CA VAL A 121 8.14 -7.28 2.19
C VAL A 121 9.62 -7.02 1.92
N TRP A 122 10.52 -7.82 2.51
CA TRP A 122 11.95 -7.67 2.29
C TRP A 122 12.34 -7.81 0.82
N ARG A 123 11.86 -8.86 0.14
CA ARG A 123 12.14 -9.07 -1.29
C ARG A 123 11.60 -7.94 -2.15
N MET A 124 10.41 -7.43 -1.85
CA MET A 124 9.84 -6.27 -2.53
C MET A 124 10.74 -5.03 -2.38
N LEU A 125 11.21 -4.75 -1.16
CA LEU A 125 12.11 -3.63 -0.90
C LEU A 125 13.44 -3.74 -1.65
N MET A 126 14.03 -4.94 -1.70
CA MET A 126 15.27 -5.17 -2.45
C MET A 126 15.04 -5.01 -3.96
N TRP A 127 13.92 -5.52 -4.49
CA TRP A 127 13.56 -5.33 -5.88
C TRP A 127 13.37 -3.84 -6.21
N LEU A 128 12.68 -3.09 -5.34
CA LEU A 128 12.48 -1.65 -5.49
C LEU A 128 13.79 -0.87 -5.41
N LYS A 129 14.73 -1.24 -4.53
CA LYS A 129 16.04 -0.61 -4.42
C LYS A 129 16.82 -0.65 -5.74
N GLU A 130 16.73 -1.79 -6.44
CA GLU A 130 17.41 -1.99 -7.73
C GLU A 130 16.71 -1.25 -8.87
N HIS A 131 15.37 -1.32 -8.92
CA HIS A 131 14.57 -0.88 -10.08
C HIS A 131 13.98 0.53 -9.96
N ASN A 132 13.95 1.13 -8.77
CA ASN A 132 13.32 2.43 -8.54
C ASN A 132 14.31 3.44 -7.93
N ALA A 133 14.53 4.55 -8.64
CA ALA A 133 15.46 5.60 -8.23
C ALA A 133 15.13 6.23 -6.87
N VAL A 134 13.85 6.27 -6.48
CA VAL A 134 13.41 6.78 -5.16
C VAL A 134 13.93 5.89 -4.04
N TYR A 135 13.89 4.57 -4.23
CA TYR A 135 14.25 3.59 -3.21
C TYR A 135 15.75 3.34 -3.11
N ARG A 136 16.51 3.66 -4.17
CA ARG A 136 17.96 3.42 -4.22
C ARG A 136 18.74 4.08 -3.09
N LYS A 137 18.27 5.23 -2.59
CA LYS A 137 18.94 6.04 -1.55
C LYS A 137 18.39 5.81 -0.15
N LEU A 138 17.35 4.98 0.01
CA LEU A 138 16.72 4.73 1.31
C LEU A 138 17.52 3.70 2.11
N GLN A 139 17.34 3.76 3.43
CA GLN A 139 17.90 2.77 4.35
C GLN A 139 16.92 1.61 4.52
N PHE A 140 17.47 0.40 4.65
CA PHE A 140 16.67 -0.82 4.81
C PHE A 140 17.04 -1.54 6.10
N SER A 141 16.09 -1.67 7.03
CA SER A 141 16.30 -2.23 8.36
C SER A 141 15.58 -3.57 8.50
N ARG A 142 16.36 -4.65 8.72
CA ARG A 142 15.81 -5.96 9.13
C ARG A 142 15.20 -5.89 10.53
N SER A 143 15.73 -5.05 11.43
CA SER A 143 15.18 -4.86 12.78
C SER A 143 13.75 -4.34 12.74
N ASN A 144 13.38 -3.51 11.76
CA ASN A 144 11.99 -3.07 11.61
C ASN A 144 11.05 -4.21 11.24
N LEU A 145 11.53 -5.22 10.49
CA LEU A 145 10.75 -6.42 10.17
C LEU A 145 10.54 -7.32 11.39
N GLU A 146 11.50 -7.35 12.32
CA GLU A 146 11.42 -8.15 13.54
C GLU A 146 10.30 -7.67 14.48
N LEU A 147 9.90 -6.40 14.38
CA LEU A 147 8.78 -5.83 15.12
C LEU A 147 7.41 -6.39 14.69
N TYR A 148 7.30 -6.98 13.50
CA TYR A 148 6.06 -7.61 13.04
C TYR A 148 5.90 -9.00 13.67
N ASN A 149 4.65 -9.45 13.85
CA ASN A 149 4.39 -10.82 14.27
C ASN A 149 4.79 -11.83 13.18
N ASP A 150 4.82 -13.11 13.52
CA ASP A 150 5.09 -14.17 12.55
C ASP A 150 4.12 -14.15 11.39
N SER A 151 4.54 -14.69 10.24
CA SER A 151 3.81 -14.56 8.98
C SER A 151 2.39 -15.14 8.96
N LEU A 152 2.00 -15.91 9.99
CA LEU A 152 0.64 -16.44 10.17
C LEU A 152 -0.27 -15.52 10.98
N ASP A 153 0.29 -14.50 11.61
CA ASP A 153 -0.43 -13.59 12.49
C ASP A 153 -0.68 -12.23 11.84
N VAL A 154 -1.55 -11.46 12.47
CA VAL A 154 -1.96 -10.13 12.01
C VAL A 154 -0.95 -9.06 12.43
N LEU A 155 -1.06 -7.88 11.82
CA LEU A 155 -0.35 -6.68 12.24
C LEU A 155 -0.48 -6.49 13.77
N PRO A 156 0.65 -6.38 14.51
CA PRO A 156 0.61 -6.14 15.96
C PRO A 156 -0.24 -4.92 16.28
N GLY A 157 -1.07 -4.97 17.33
CA GLY A 157 -1.91 -3.83 17.76
C GLY A 157 -3.18 -3.59 16.94
N ILE A 158 -3.44 -4.38 15.89
CA ILE A 158 -4.62 -4.15 15.02
C ILE A 158 -5.92 -4.42 15.75
N ARG A 159 -5.97 -5.42 16.64
CA ARG A 159 -7.20 -5.86 17.32
C ARG A 159 -7.69 -4.79 18.30
N GLU A 160 -6.74 -4.11 18.93
CA GLU A 160 -6.95 -3.03 19.88
C GLU A 160 -7.35 -1.71 19.18
N SER A 161 -7.01 -1.57 17.90
CA SER A 161 -7.31 -0.37 17.10
C SER A 161 -8.72 -0.38 16.45
N ILE A 162 -9.48 -1.46 16.63
CA ILE A 162 -10.79 -1.63 16.01
C ILE A 162 -11.84 -0.84 16.78
N ILE A 163 -12.61 -0.04 16.04
CA ILE A 163 -13.77 0.70 16.54
C ILE A 163 -15.02 -0.09 16.19
N PHE A 164 -15.90 -0.32 17.17
CA PHE A 164 -17.20 -0.98 16.97
C PHE A 164 -18.30 0.07 16.80
N ASP A 165 -19.09 -0.03 15.72
CA ASP A 165 -20.23 0.83 15.36
C ASP A 165 -21.51 -0.01 15.17
#